data_AF-A0A248VFE9-F1
#
_entry.id   AF-A0A248VFE9-F1
#
_cell.length_a   1.000
_cell.length_b   1.000
_cell.length_c   1.000
_cell.angle_alpha   90.00
_cell.angle_beta   90.00
_cell.angle_gamma   90.00
#
_symmetry.space_group_name_H-M   'P 1'
#
loop_
_entity.id
_entity.type
_entity.pdbx_description
1 polymer ?
#
loop_
_entity_poly.entity_id
_entity_poly.type
_entity_poly.pdbx_seq_one_letter_code
_entity_poly.pdbx_strand_id
1 'polypeptide(L)'
;MKTTVRSERRRRRARARGFTLIELLVAIAILAVIAVLSWRGLDQIIRGRQTITNAMEDERVFAQLFDQMRIDARQATSDDEAGQPAVSVSGSVLQIVRQVNLPGTAPRLQVVRYRVSDGRVVRYASPPLRNIGELRGALRGGEGEGWSGLPLMGGVGSISAQLYVPKVGWTTQMSDVQSAITEADNNLKVPQLGSAPLPRSVTGLQVSIGATSLARPVTRVFLVGE
;
A
#
# COMPACT_ATOMS: atom_id res chain seq x y z
N MET A 1 -10.45 80.24 71.60
CA MET A 1 -10.18 78.90 72.16
C MET A 1 -10.84 77.83 71.28
N LYS A 2 -10.06 77.11 70.46
CA LYS A 2 -10.39 75.79 69.89
C LYS A 2 -9.19 75.30 69.07
N THR A 3 -8.57 74.22 69.56
CA THR A 3 -7.44 73.52 68.97
C THR A 3 -7.96 72.27 68.28
N THR A 4 -7.66 72.03 67.00
CA THR A 4 -7.82 70.71 66.39
C THR A 4 -6.75 70.44 65.34
N VAL A 5 -5.70 69.77 65.83
CA VAL A 5 -4.96 68.62 65.27
C VAL A 5 -4.87 68.49 63.75
N ARG A 6 -3.64 68.67 63.24
CA ARG A 6 -3.21 68.37 61.87
C ARG A 6 -2.96 66.86 61.75
N SER A 7 -3.73 66.15 60.92
CA SER A 7 -3.48 64.73 60.62
C SER A 7 -2.33 64.60 59.61
N GLU A 8 -1.14 64.24 60.06
CA GLU A 8 -0.05 63.85 59.16
C GLU A 8 -0.32 62.46 58.58
N ARG A 9 -0.79 62.41 57.33
CA ARG A 9 -0.73 61.17 56.54
C ARG A 9 0.74 60.85 56.26
N ARG A 10 1.33 59.96 57.07
CA ARG A 10 2.57 59.24 56.69
C ARG A 10 2.33 58.53 55.36
N ARG A 11 2.76 59.14 54.25
CA ARG A 11 3.02 58.39 53.02
C ARG A 11 4.09 57.35 53.38
N ARG A 12 3.68 56.09 53.57
CA ARG A 12 4.60 54.97 53.51
C ARG A 12 5.25 55.07 52.13
N ARG A 13 6.49 55.58 52.07
CA ARG A 13 7.35 55.40 50.90
C ARG A 13 7.40 53.89 50.72
N ALA A 14 6.66 53.37 49.76
CA ALA A 14 6.90 52.04 49.24
C ALA A 14 8.38 52.09 48.85
N ARG A 15 9.23 51.42 49.64
CA ARG A 15 10.65 51.26 49.30
C ARG A 15 10.63 50.68 47.89
N ALA A 16 11.05 51.48 46.91
CA ALA A 16 11.39 50.96 45.61
C ALA A 16 12.48 49.92 45.89
N ARG A 17 12.10 48.64 45.89
CA ARG A 17 13.04 47.54 45.97
C ARG A 17 13.83 47.63 44.68
N GLY A 18 15.04 48.18 44.78
CA GLY A 18 15.96 48.31 43.66
C GLY A 18 16.20 46.92 43.10
N PHE A 19 15.98 46.78 41.80
CA PHE A 19 16.24 45.58 41.02
C PHE A 19 17.71 45.22 41.21
N THR A 20 17.99 44.20 42.01
CA THR A 20 19.37 43.82 42.29
C THR A 20 19.98 43.19 41.04
N LEU A 21 21.27 43.41 40.81
CA LEU A 21 21.99 42.79 39.69
C LEU A 21 21.77 41.26 39.66
N ILE A 22 21.68 40.65 40.85
CA ILE A 22 21.47 39.22 41.02
C ILE A 22 20.05 38.78 40.59
N GLU A 23 19.00 39.59 40.80
CA GLU A 23 17.65 39.29 40.30
C GLU A 23 17.59 39.29 38.77
N LEU A 24 18.26 40.25 38.12
CA LEU A 24 18.35 40.28 36.65
C LEU A 24 19.14 39.07 36.14
N LEU A 25 20.24 38.73 36.79
CA LEU A 25 21.12 37.63 36.38
C LEU A 25 20.41 36.28 36.52
N VAL A 26 19.69 36.06 37.63
CA VAL A 26 18.86 34.87 37.84
C VAL A 26 17.70 34.83 36.83
N ALA A 27 17.04 35.95 36.57
CA ALA A 27 15.95 36.00 35.59
C ALA A 27 16.43 35.62 34.18
N ILE A 28 17.56 36.18 33.73
CA ILE A 28 18.15 35.87 32.42
C ILE A 28 18.62 34.41 32.37
N ALA A 29 19.20 33.88 33.45
CA ALA A 29 19.61 32.48 33.53
C ALA A 29 18.42 31.52 33.41
N ILE A 30 17.31 31.80 34.12
CA ILE A 30 16.08 31.01 34.04
C ILE A 30 15.47 31.11 32.63
N LEU A 31 15.38 32.32 32.07
CA LEU A 31 14.91 32.54 30.70
C LEU A 31 15.76 31.78 29.67
N ALA A 32 17.09 31.76 29.83
CA ALA A 32 17.98 31.02 28.96
C ALA A 32 17.72 29.50 29.02
N VAL A 33 17.54 28.94 30.23
CA VAL A 33 17.21 27.51 30.40
C VAL A 33 15.85 27.19 29.78
N ILE A 34 14.83 28.00 30.06
CA ILE A 34 13.48 27.82 29.49
C ILE A 34 13.53 27.92 27.96
N ALA A 35 14.27 28.86 27.39
CA ALA A 35 14.41 29.01 25.94
C ALA A 35 15.05 27.77 25.30
N VAL A 36 16.13 27.23 25.87
CA VAL A 36 16.79 26.00 25.36
C VAL A 36 15.86 24.80 25.46
N LEU A 37 15.16 24.64 26.58
CA LEU A 37 14.19 23.55 26.76
C LEU A 37 12.99 23.68 25.82
N SER A 38 12.51 24.91 25.60
CA SER A 38 11.37 25.18 24.70
C SER A 38 11.73 24.90 23.24
N TRP A 39 12.93 25.31 22.81
CA TRP A 39 13.45 24.99 21.47
C TRP A 39 13.61 23.48 21.29
N ARG A 40 14.17 22.77 22.28
CA ARG A 40 14.30 21.30 22.23
C ARG A 40 12.95 20.59 22.28
N GLY A 41 11.99 21.06 23.07
CA GLY A 41 10.64 20.50 23.14
C GLY A 41 9.87 20.68 21.82
N LEU A 42 9.95 21.88 21.22
CA LEU A 42 9.35 22.16 19.92
C LEU A 42 9.96 21.29 18.81
N ASP A 43 11.28 21.15 18.79
CA ASP A 43 12.03 20.37 17.82
C ASP A 43 11.71 18.85 17.92
N GLN A 44 11.50 18.32 19.14
CA GLN A 44 11.00 16.96 19.34
C GLN A 44 9.57 16.77 18.82
N ILE A 45 8.67 17.75 19.04
CA ILE A 45 7.29 17.70 18.56
C ILE A 45 7.23 17.78 17.03
N ILE A 46 8.01 18.66 16.40
CA ILE A 46 8.06 18.82 14.94
C ILE A 46 8.58 17.53 14.29
N ARG A 47 9.68 16.96 14.82
CA ARG A 47 10.20 15.66 14.34
C ARG A 47 9.18 14.53 14.51
N GLY A 48 8.54 14.45 15.68
CA GLY A 48 7.51 13.43 15.95
C GLY A 48 6.32 13.54 15.00
N ARG A 49 5.84 14.76 14.71
CA ARG A 49 4.77 14.99 13.72
C ARG A 49 5.19 14.59 12.32
N GLN A 50 6.41 14.93 11.89
CA GLN A 50 6.91 14.55 10.57
C GLN A 50 7.02 13.02 10.41
N THR A 51 7.52 12.31 11.43
CA THR A 51 7.59 10.84 11.41
C THR A 51 6.19 10.22 11.33
N ILE A 52 5.22 10.74 12.08
CA ILE A 52 3.83 10.24 12.05
C ILE A 52 3.18 10.50 10.69
N THR A 53 3.32 11.70 10.14
CA THR A 53 2.75 12.04 8.81
C THR A 53 3.33 11.16 7.71
N ASN A 54 4.66 10.98 7.67
CA ASN A 54 5.31 10.13 6.67
C ASN A 54 4.86 8.66 6.79
N ALA A 55 4.76 8.13 8.02
CA ALA A 55 4.28 6.77 8.24
C ALA A 55 2.81 6.58 7.82
N MET A 56 1.95 7.58 8.03
CA MET A 56 0.55 7.57 7.60
C MET A 56 0.41 7.65 6.07
N GLU A 57 1.24 8.44 5.40
CA GLU A 57 1.28 8.51 3.93
C GLU A 57 1.71 7.16 3.33
N ASP A 58 2.73 6.53 3.91
CA ASP A 58 3.18 5.19 3.51
C ASP A 58 2.07 4.13 3.68
N GLU A 59 1.38 4.12 4.83
CA GLU A 59 0.26 3.20 5.09
C GLU A 59 -0.87 3.35 4.06
N ARG A 60 -1.24 4.59 3.71
CA ARG A 60 -2.26 4.86 2.68
C ARG A 60 -1.83 4.34 1.31
N VAL A 61 -0.57 4.54 0.94
CA VAL A 61 -0.03 4.04 -0.34
C VAL A 61 -0.05 2.51 -0.38
N PHE A 62 0.34 1.84 0.72
CA PHE A 62 0.22 0.38 0.82
C PHE A 62 -1.22 -0.11 0.72
N ALA A 63 -2.15 0.55 1.41
CA ALA A 63 -3.57 0.19 1.35
C ALA A 63 -4.09 0.29 -0.09
N GLN A 64 -3.79 1.38 -0.81
CA GLN A 64 -4.18 1.56 -2.21
C GLN A 64 -3.58 0.50 -3.14
N LEU A 65 -2.29 0.20 -2.98
CA LEU A 65 -1.60 -0.83 -3.75
C LEU A 65 -2.24 -2.21 -3.56
N PHE A 66 -2.47 -2.61 -2.31
CA PHE A 66 -3.08 -3.91 -2.03
C PHE A 66 -4.57 -3.97 -2.38
N ASP A 67 -5.30 -2.86 -2.28
CA ASP A 67 -6.68 -2.79 -2.77
C ASP A 67 -6.74 -2.97 -4.29
N GLN A 68 -5.83 -2.33 -5.02
CA GLN A 68 -5.76 -2.49 -6.47
C GLN A 68 -5.42 -3.95 -6.86
N MET A 69 -4.48 -4.58 -6.16
CA MET A 69 -4.16 -6.01 -6.35
C MET A 69 -5.34 -6.92 -6.01
N ARG A 70 -6.03 -6.64 -4.90
CA ARG A 70 -7.23 -7.38 -4.47
C ARG A 70 -8.33 -7.31 -5.52
N ILE A 71 -8.57 -6.14 -6.11
CA ILE A 71 -9.57 -5.95 -7.16
C ILE A 71 -9.20 -6.78 -8.40
N ASP A 72 -7.94 -6.74 -8.84
CA ASP A 72 -7.53 -7.51 -10.02
C ASP A 72 -7.56 -9.02 -9.77
N ALA A 73 -7.10 -9.48 -8.60
CA ALA A 73 -7.15 -10.88 -8.21
C ALA A 73 -8.59 -11.39 -8.12
N ARG A 74 -9.49 -10.59 -7.55
CA ARG A 74 -10.92 -10.89 -7.48
C ARG A 74 -11.54 -11.00 -8.88
N GLN A 75 -11.15 -10.13 -9.79
CA GLN A 75 -11.67 -10.11 -11.16
C GLN A 75 -10.96 -11.08 -12.10
N ALA A 76 -10.07 -11.93 -11.59
CA ALA A 76 -9.39 -12.94 -12.38
C ALA A 76 -10.42 -13.86 -13.07
N THR A 77 -10.26 -14.03 -14.38
CA THR A 77 -11.07 -14.98 -15.15
C THR A 77 -10.70 -16.42 -14.78
N SER A 78 -11.51 -17.40 -15.15
CA SER A 78 -11.18 -18.81 -14.96
C SER A 78 -10.14 -19.29 -15.99
N ASP A 79 -9.47 -20.41 -15.70
CA ASP A 79 -8.38 -20.91 -16.54
C ASP A 79 -8.88 -21.37 -17.93
N ASP A 80 -10.12 -21.83 -18.03
CA ASP A 80 -10.80 -22.21 -19.27
C ASP A 80 -11.14 -21.01 -20.16
N GLU A 81 -11.62 -19.91 -19.58
CA GLU A 81 -11.91 -18.67 -20.31
C GLU A 81 -10.60 -17.98 -20.77
N ALA A 82 -9.53 -18.07 -19.97
CA ALA A 82 -8.19 -17.62 -20.38
C ALA A 82 -7.50 -18.57 -21.38
N GLY A 83 -7.88 -19.86 -21.42
CA GLY A 83 -7.24 -20.91 -22.22
C GLY A 83 -5.82 -21.29 -21.77
N GLN A 84 -5.40 -20.81 -20.60
CA GLN A 84 -4.10 -21.00 -19.95
C GLN A 84 -4.21 -20.47 -18.49
N PRO A 85 -3.20 -20.65 -17.60
CA PRO A 85 -3.29 -20.13 -16.24
C PRO A 85 -3.71 -18.64 -16.20
N ALA A 86 -4.83 -18.37 -15.54
CA ALA A 86 -5.36 -17.00 -15.45
C ALA A 86 -4.52 -16.13 -14.51
N VAL A 87 -3.84 -16.72 -13.53
CA VAL A 87 -2.86 -16.05 -12.68
C VAL A 87 -1.52 -16.78 -12.81
N SER A 88 -0.44 -16.03 -13.06
CA SER A 88 0.89 -16.59 -13.18
C SER A 88 1.95 -15.72 -12.54
N VAL A 89 3.00 -16.34 -12.02
CA VAL A 89 4.17 -15.65 -11.47
C VAL A 89 5.40 -16.07 -12.26
N SER A 90 6.18 -15.08 -12.71
CA SER A 90 7.46 -15.30 -13.38
C SER A 90 8.49 -14.33 -12.82
N GLY A 91 9.41 -14.84 -11.98
CA GLY A 91 10.35 -14.01 -11.24
C GLY A 91 9.64 -13.00 -10.34
N SER A 92 9.82 -11.71 -10.63
CA SER A 92 9.18 -10.58 -9.94
C SER A 92 7.95 -10.02 -10.67
N VAL A 93 7.46 -10.73 -11.70
CA VAL A 93 6.27 -10.32 -12.45
C VAL A 93 5.09 -11.19 -12.02
N LEU A 94 4.08 -10.55 -11.45
CA LEU A 94 2.76 -11.15 -11.26
C LEU A 94 1.88 -10.76 -12.45
N GLN A 95 1.29 -11.74 -13.12
CA GLN A 95 0.38 -11.55 -14.24
C GLN A 95 -1.00 -12.10 -13.87
N ILE A 96 -2.04 -11.34 -14.18
CA ILE A 96 -3.44 -11.70 -13.96
C ILE A 96 -4.21 -11.41 -15.24
N VAL A 97 -4.88 -12.43 -15.77
CA VAL A 97 -5.93 -12.27 -16.78
C VAL A 97 -7.22 -12.05 -16.02
N ARG A 98 -7.90 -10.94 -16.29
CA ARG A 98 -9.12 -10.55 -15.59
C ARG A 98 -10.22 -10.14 -16.56
N GLN A 99 -11.46 -10.22 -16.09
CA GLN A 99 -12.58 -9.60 -16.79
C GLN A 99 -12.60 -8.09 -16.53
N VAL A 100 -12.97 -7.33 -17.57
CA VAL A 100 -13.29 -5.92 -17.49
C VAL A 100 -14.70 -5.70 -18.05
N ASN A 101 -15.54 -5.09 -17.22
CA ASN A 101 -16.94 -4.80 -17.53
C ASN A 101 -17.07 -3.32 -17.81
N LEU A 102 -17.25 -2.98 -19.09
CA LEU A 102 -17.46 -1.62 -19.55
C LEU A 102 -18.97 -1.41 -19.78
N PRO A 103 -19.57 -0.31 -19.28
CA PRO A 103 -21.00 -0.06 -19.44
C PRO A 103 -21.46 -0.16 -20.90
N GLY A 104 -22.55 -0.89 -21.14
CA GLY A 104 -23.14 -1.04 -22.48
C GLY A 104 -22.35 -1.94 -23.43
N THR A 105 -21.34 -2.68 -22.95
CA THR A 105 -20.57 -3.62 -23.77
C THR A 105 -20.52 -5.00 -23.10
N ALA A 106 -20.36 -6.05 -23.92
CA ALA A 106 -20.12 -7.38 -23.40
C ALA A 106 -18.76 -7.41 -22.65
N PRO A 107 -18.64 -8.22 -21.57
CA PRO A 107 -17.37 -8.40 -20.85
C PRO A 107 -16.19 -8.65 -21.80
N ARG A 108 -15.04 -8.08 -21.45
CA ARG A 108 -13.79 -8.26 -22.19
C ARG A 108 -12.73 -8.80 -21.25
N LEU A 109 -11.74 -9.46 -21.82
CA LEU A 109 -10.55 -9.86 -21.06
C LEU A 109 -9.52 -8.73 -21.07
N GLN A 110 -8.72 -8.65 -20.01
CA GLN A 110 -7.61 -7.72 -19.89
C GLN A 110 -6.46 -8.44 -19.19
N VAL A 111 -5.24 -8.26 -19.69
CA VAL A 111 -4.03 -8.73 -19.01
C VAL A 111 -3.50 -7.60 -18.13
N VAL A 112 -3.27 -7.90 -16.86
CA VAL A 112 -2.65 -7.00 -15.89
C VAL A 112 -1.33 -7.60 -15.42
N ARG A 113 -0.31 -6.76 -15.31
CA ARG A 113 1.00 -7.14 -14.77
C ARG A 113 1.44 -6.20 -13.67
N TYR A 114 1.94 -6.76 -12.59
CA TYR A 114 2.62 -6.04 -11.53
C TYR A 114 4.10 -6.36 -11.59
N ARG A 115 4.93 -5.33 -11.70
CA ARG A 115 6.39 -5.46 -11.62
C ARG A 115 7.00 -4.19 -11.03
N VAL A 116 8.26 -4.30 -10.62
CA VAL A 116 9.06 -3.12 -10.24
C VAL A 116 9.67 -2.52 -11.51
N SER A 117 9.48 -1.21 -11.71
CA SER A 117 10.17 -0.39 -12.71
C SER A 117 10.65 0.87 -12.02
N ASP A 118 11.94 1.21 -12.17
CA ASP A 118 12.53 2.44 -11.64
C ASP A 118 12.30 2.63 -10.12
N GLY A 119 12.39 1.53 -9.37
CA GLY A 119 12.15 1.52 -7.91
C GLY A 119 10.69 1.74 -7.52
N ARG A 120 9.74 1.54 -8.44
CA ARG A 120 8.31 1.67 -8.20
C ARG A 120 7.56 0.41 -8.59
N VAL A 121 6.55 0.01 -7.82
CA VAL A 121 5.57 -0.98 -8.28
C VAL A 121 4.64 -0.31 -9.27
N VAL A 122 4.63 -0.83 -10.49
CA VAL A 122 3.78 -0.35 -11.57
C VAL A 122 2.79 -1.45 -11.95
N ARG A 123 1.52 -1.07 -12.03
CA ARG A 123 0.47 -1.88 -12.62
C ARG A 123 0.35 -1.56 -14.10
N TYR A 124 0.73 -2.50 -14.94
CA TYR A 124 0.50 -2.42 -16.37
C TYR A 124 -0.80 -3.12 -16.72
N ALA A 125 -1.60 -2.55 -17.62
CA ALA A 125 -2.82 -3.17 -18.10
C ALA A 125 -2.97 -3.00 -19.61
N SER A 126 -3.25 -4.11 -20.30
CA SER A 126 -3.52 -4.14 -21.73
C SER A 126 -4.80 -3.37 -22.06
N PRO A 127 -5.02 -2.97 -23.32
CA PRO A 127 -6.37 -2.60 -23.76
C PRO A 127 -7.33 -3.80 -23.59
N PRO A 128 -8.66 -3.57 -23.54
CA PRO A 128 -9.65 -4.64 -23.52
C PRO A 128 -9.52 -5.52 -24.78
N LEU A 129 -9.37 -6.82 -24.55
CA LEU A 129 -9.09 -7.83 -25.57
C LEU A 129 -10.40 -8.42 -26.08
N ARG A 130 -10.50 -8.56 -27.41
CA ARG A 130 -11.74 -8.93 -28.10
C ARG A 130 -11.86 -10.42 -28.38
N ASN A 131 -10.73 -11.12 -28.43
CA ASN A 131 -10.67 -12.54 -28.78
C ASN A 131 -9.43 -13.22 -28.18
N ILE A 132 -9.42 -14.56 -28.24
CA ILE A 132 -8.34 -15.40 -27.71
C ILE A 132 -6.99 -15.16 -28.42
N GLY A 133 -7.00 -14.73 -29.69
CA GLY A 133 -5.79 -14.42 -30.44
C GLY A 133 -5.07 -13.20 -29.88
N GLU A 134 -5.82 -12.13 -29.62
CA GLU A 134 -5.33 -10.92 -28.95
C GLU A 134 -4.83 -11.24 -27.54
N LEU A 135 -5.55 -12.07 -26.78
CA LEU A 135 -5.12 -12.51 -25.45
C LEU A 135 -3.78 -13.24 -25.50
N ARG A 136 -3.65 -14.24 -26.38
CA ARG A 136 -2.40 -14.99 -26.56
C ARG A 136 -1.25 -14.08 -26.98
N GLY A 137 -1.52 -13.09 -27.83
CA GLY A 137 -0.56 -12.05 -28.21
C GLY A 137 -0.09 -11.24 -27.01
N ALA A 138 -1.03 -10.71 -26.21
CA ALA A 138 -0.75 -9.95 -25.00
C ALA A 138 0.05 -10.75 -23.97
N LEU A 139 -0.25 -12.04 -23.78
CA LEU A 139 0.41 -12.91 -22.80
C LEU A 139 1.85 -13.28 -23.20
N ARG A 140 2.16 -13.34 -24.49
CA ARG A 140 3.52 -13.61 -25.00
C ARG A 140 4.37 -12.35 -25.15
N GLY A 141 3.74 -11.21 -25.41
CA GLY A 141 4.41 -9.92 -25.63
C GLY A 141 4.67 -9.15 -24.33
N GLY A 142 5.47 -8.09 -24.44
CA GLY A 142 5.66 -7.09 -23.39
C GLY A 142 4.55 -6.05 -23.33
N GLU A 143 4.72 -5.07 -22.44
CA GLU A 143 3.81 -3.92 -22.32
C GLU A 143 4.05 -2.91 -23.46
N GLY A 144 3.45 -3.19 -24.63
CA GLY A 144 3.60 -2.39 -25.85
C GLY A 144 2.57 -1.28 -26.01
N GLU A 145 2.29 -0.90 -27.26
CA GLU A 145 1.32 0.15 -27.61
C GLU A 145 -0.07 -0.13 -27.03
N GLY A 146 -0.70 0.91 -26.48
CA GLY A 146 -2.03 0.83 -25.87
C GLY A 146 -2.07 0.25 -24.45
N TRP A 147 -0.95 -0.27 -23.92
CA TRP A 147 -0.86 -0.60 -22.51
C TRP A 147 -0.83 0.66 -21.66
N SER A 148 -1.56 0.64 -20.55
CA SER A 148 -1.52 1.69 -19.53
C SER A 148 -0.60 1.27 -18.40
N GLY A 149 0.22 2.21 -17.87
CA GLY A 149 1.09 1.99 -16.73
C GLY A 149 0.70 2.91 -15.57
N LEU A 150 0.24 2.34 -14.46
CA LEU A 150 -0.13 3.07 -13.25
C LEU A 150 0.95 2.84 -12.17
N PRO A 151 1.81 3.82 -11.86
CA PRO A 151 2.72 3.73 -10.73
C PRO A 151 1.91 3.78 -9.43
N LEU A 152 2.06 2.76 -8.58
CA LEU A 152 1.28 2.62 -7.35
C LEU A 152 2.08 3.01 -6.11
N MET A 153 3.33 2.57 -6.03
CA MET A 153 4.19 2.83 -4.86
C MET A 153 5.64 2.99 -5.28
N GLY A 154 6.33 3.98 -4.75
CA GLY A 154 7.78 4.18 -4.92
C GLY A 154 8.61 3.66 -3.75
N GLY A 155 9.94 3.65 -3.92
CA GLY A 155 10.87 3.17 -2.90
C GLY A 155 10.85 1.64 -2.74
N VAL A 156 10.34 0.91 -3.72
CA VAL A 156 10.23 -0.55 -3.66
C VAL A 156 11.49 -1.19 -4.23
N GLY A 157 12.14 -2.01 -3.40
CA GLY A 157 13.32 -2.78 -3.77
C GLY A 157 12.97 -4.17 -4.33
N SER A 158 11.87 -4.78 -3.86
CA SER A 158 11.44 -6.08 -4.35
C SER A 158 9.93 -6.29 -4.25
N ILE A 159 9.41 -7.07 -5.20
CA ILE A 159 8.06 -7.65 -5.17
C ILE A 159 8.21 -9.16 -5.40
N SER A 160 7.53 -9.95 -4.58
CA SER A 160 7.40 -11.40 -4.78
C SER A 160 5.96 -11.83 -4.62
N ALA A 161 5.60 -12.88 -5.36
CA ALA A 161 4.27 -13.46 -5.32
C ALA A 161 4.33 -14.98 -5.21
N GLN A 162 3.38 -15.57 -4.50
CA GLN A 162 3.15 -17.01 -4.43
C GLN A 162 1.68 -17.29 -4.71
N LEU A 163 1.43 -18.43 -5.35
CA LEU A 163 0.11 -18.89 -5.74
C LEU A 163 -0.30 -20.03 -4.82
N TYR A 164 -1.53 -20.02 -4.35
CA TYR A 164 -2.10 -21.16 -3.65
C TYR A 164 -2.82 -22.05 -4.66
N VAL A 165 -2.27 -23.24 -4.87
CA VAL A 165 -2.85 -24.28 -5.73
C VAL A 165 -3.51 -25.33 -4.83
N PRO A 166 -4.81 -25.63 -5.01
CA PRO A 166 -5.48 -26.68 -4.25
C PRO A 166 -4.71 -28.00 -4.31
N LYS A 167 -4.64 -28.72 -3.17
CA LYS A 167 -3.87 -29.98 -2.99
C LYS A 167 -2.33 -29.85 -3.03
N VAL A 168 -1.77 -28.74 -3.49
CA VAL A 168 -0.31 -28.49 -3.49
C VAL A 168 0.09 -27.53 -2.36
N GLY A 169 -0.67 -26.44 -2.18
CA GLY A 169 -0.36 -25.36 -1.25
C GLY A 169 0.29 -24.16 -1.93
N TRP A 170 1.08 -23.39 -1.17
CA TRP A 170 1.77 -22.21 -1.67
C TRP A 170 2.96 -22.61 -2.55
N THR A 171 2.96 -22.15 -3.80
CA THR A 171 4.00 -22.44 -4.79
C THR A 171 4.32 -21.22 -5.66
N THR A 172 5.51 -21.22 -6.24
CA THR A 172 5.90 -20.31 -7.33
C THR A 172 6.12 -21.06 -8.64
N GLN A 173 5.96 -22.39 -8.62
CA GLN A 173 6.20 -23.24 -9.78
C GLN A 173 4.95 -23.29 -10.65
N MET A 174 5.05 -22.77 -11.87
CA MET A 174 3.94 -22.79 -12.82
C MET A 174 3.61 -24.21 -13.32
N SER A 175 4.50 -25.19 -13.13
CA SER A 175 4.21 -26.61 -13.38
C SER A 175 3.08 -27.12 -12.48
N ASP A 176 3.04 -26.71 -11.21
CA ASP A 176 2.01 -27.15 -10.26
C ASP A 176 0.63 -26.63 -10.67
N VAL A 177 0.59 -25.36 -11.10
CA VAL A 177 -0.61 -24.72 -11.65
C VAL A 177 -1.07 -25.46 -12.91
N GLN A 178 -0.16 -25.75 -13.84
CA GLN A 178 -0.47 -26.46 -15.08
C GLN A 178 -0.97 -27.89 -14.83
N SER A 179 -0.39 -28.59 -13.85
CA SER A 179 -0.86 -29.91 -13.41
C SER A 179 -2.28 -29.84 -12.84
N ALA A 180 -2.60 -28.82 -12.03
CA ALA A 180 -3.94 -28.63 -11.49
C ALA A 180 -4.98 -28.34 -12.59
N ILE A 181 -4.65 -27.54 -13.60
CA ILE A 181 -5.51 -27.32 -14.79
C ILE A 181 -5.75 -28.64 -15.52
N THR A 182 -4.68 -29.40 -15.77
CA THR A 182 -4.76 -30.68 -16.50
C THR A 182 -5.59 -31.71 -15.74
N GLU A 183 -5.50 -31.74 -14.41
CA GLU A 183 -6.34 -32.57 -13.56
C GLU A 183 -7.82 -32.16 -13.67
N ALA A 184 -8.12 -30.87 -13.60
CA ALA A 184 -9.48 -30.34 -13.75
C ALA A 184 -10.09 -30.69 -15.13
N ASP A 185 -9.32 -30.52 -16.21
CA ASP A 185 -9.74 -30.86 -17.57
C ASP A 185 -9.98 -32.36 -17.76
N ASN A 186 -9.15 -33.21 -17.14
CA ASN A 186 -9.35 -34.65 -17.19
C ASN A 186 -10.62 -35.09 -16.43
N ASN A 187 -10.95 -34.40 -15.34
CA ASN A 187 -12.17 -34.69 -14.58
C ASN A 187 -13.45 -34.34 -15.36
N LEU A 188 -13.41 -33.41 -16.32
CA LEU A 188 -14.53 -33.15 -17.23
C LEU A 188 -14.84 -34.31 -18.18
N LYS A 189 -13.84 -35.16 -18.49
CA LYS A 189 -14.04 -36.31 -19.38
C LYS A 189 -14.87 -37.42 -18.72
N VAL A 190 -15.02 -37.38 -17.39
CA VAL A 190 -15.89 -38.26 -16.63
C VAL A 190 -17.30 -37.65 -16.63
N PRO A 191 -18.38 -38.41 -16.91
CA PRO A 191 -19.74 -37.86 -16.86
C PRO A 191 -20.05 -37.31 -15.46
N GLN A 192 -20.09 -35.97 -15.33
CA GLN A 192 -20.46 -35.31 -14.09
C GLN A 192 -21.96 -35.02 -14.09
N LEU A 193 -22.63 -35.35 -12.99
CA LEU A 193 -24.03 -34.97 -12.76
C LEU A 193 -24.07 -33.49 -12.35
N GLY A 194 -24.21 -32.59 -13.32
CA GLY A 194 -24.45 -31.16 -13.10
C GLY A 194 -23.51 -30.22 -13.87
N SER A 195 -23.92 -28.96 -13.99
CA SER A 195 -23.20 -27.88 -14.69
C SER A 195 -22.37 -27.04 -13.71
N ALA A 196 -21.58 -27.68 -12.85
CA ALA A 196 -20.71 -26.93 -11.93
C ALA A 196 -19.58 -26.23 -12.70
N PRO A 197 -19.23 -24.98 -12.38
CA PRO A 197 -18.07 -24.31 -12.95
C PRO A 197 -16.80 -25.13 -12.69
N LEU A 198 -15.89 -25.13 -13.67
CA LEU A 198 -14.57 -25.74 -13.50
C LEU A 198 -13.86 -25.16 -12.26
N PRO A 199 -13.26 -26.00 -11.41
CA PRO A 199 -12.47 -25.50 -10.29
C PRO A 199 -11.25 -24.75 -10.81
N ARG A 200 -10.96 -23.59 -10.21
CA ARG A 200 -9.77 -22.79 -10.54
C ARG A 200 -8.50 -23.50 -10.07
N SER A 201 -7.46 -23.46 -10.87
CA SER A 201 -6.13 -23.99 -10.50
C SER A 201 -5.45 -23.17 -9.41
N VAL A 202 -5.73 -21.87 -9.36
CA VAL A 202 -5.24 -20.93 -8.33
C VAL A 202 -6.43 -20.33 -7.60
N THR A 203 -6.47 -20.50 -6.27
CA THR A 203 -7.54 -19.94 -5.43
C THR A 203 -7.04 -18.83 -4.49
N GLY A 204 -5.72 -18.72 -4.30
CA GLY A 204 -5.11 -17.71 -3.45
C GLY A 204 -3.87 -17.10 -4.08
N LEU A 205 -3.62 -15.84 -3.75
CA LEU A 205 -2.47 -15.06 -4.17
C LEU A 205 -1.85 -14.39 -2.94
N GLN A 206 -0.61 -14.72 -2.62
CA GLN A 206 0.17 -14.02 -1.60
C GLN A 206 1.15 -13.08 -2.28
N VAL A 207 1.14 -11.80 -1.93
CA VAL A 207 2.09 -10.79 -2.43
C VAL A 207 2.89 -10.24 -1.26
N SER A 208 4.21 -10.14 -1.43
CA SER A 208 5.12 -9.53 -0.47
C SER A 208 5.90 -8.39 -1.13
N ILE A 209 6.00 -7.27 -0.42
CA ILE A 209 6.61 -6.04 -0.92
C ILE A 209 7.69 -5.58 0.05
N GLY A 210 8.93 -5.51 -0.44
CA GLY A 210 10.07 -4.94 0.26
C GLY A 210 10.36 -3.53 -0.23
N ALA A 211 10.33 -2.54 0.66
CA ALA A 211 10.61 -1.15 0.36
C ALA A 211 11.70 -0.59 1.29
N THR A 212 12.40 0.46 0.85
CA THR A 212 13.48 1.10 1.63
C THR A 212 12.98 1.76 2.91
N SER A 213 11.71 2.16 2.97
CA SER A 213 11.06 2.68 4.18
C SER A 213 10.65 1.58 5.16
N LEU A 214 10.70 0.30 4.77
CA LEU A 214 10.25 -0.82 5.59
C LEU A 214 11.42 -1.56 6.26
N ALA A 215 11.29 -1.83 7.56
CA ALA A 215 12.20 -2.72 8.27
C ALA A 215 11.99 -4.20 7.91
N ARG A 216 10.78 -4.58 7.49
CA ARG A 216 10.40 -5.93 7.06
C ARG A 216 9.41 -5.85 5.89
N PRO A 217 9.45 -6.81 4.95
CA PRO A 217 8.49 -6.84 3.86
C PRO A 217 7.04 -6.93 4.37
N VAL A 218 6.13 -6.21 3.72
CA VAL A 218 4.69 -6.30 4.01
C VAL A 218 4.07 -7.35 3.11
N THR A 219 3.40 -8.34 3.72
CA THR A 219 2.74 -9.43 3.00
C THR A 219 1.22 -9.32 3.12
N ARG A 220 0.51 -9.60 2.03
CA ARG A 220 -0.95 -9.74 1.97
C ARG A 220 -1.36 -10.95 1.15
N VAL A 221 -2.50 -11.52 1.51
CA VAL A 221 -3.11 -12.67 0.83
C VAL A 221 -4.47 -12.25 0.28
N PHE A 222 -4.74 -12.65 -0.95
CA PHE A 222 -5.98 -12.37 -1.67
C PHE A 222 -6.59 -13.68 -2.17
N LEU A 223 -7.92 -13.70 -2.22
CA LEU A 223 -8.67 -14.74 -2.92
C LEU A 223 -8.73 -14.38 -4.41
N VAL A 224 -8.71 -15.41 -5.26
CA VAL A 224 -8.66 -15.27 -6.71
C VAL A 224 -10.01 -15.65 -7.30
N GLY A 225 -10.63 -14.71 -8.02
CA GLY A 225 -11.81 -15.00 -8.83
C GLY A 225 -13.15 -15.12 -8.09
N GLU A 226 -13.32 -14.42 -6.96
CA GLU A 226 -14.55 -14.38 -6.13
C GLU A 226 -15.53 -13.23 -6.44
#